data_AF-F4QKS3-F1
#
_entry.id   AF-F4QKS3-F1
#
_cell.length_a   1.000
_cell.length_b   1.000
_cell.length_c   1.000
_cell.angle_alpha   90.00
_cell.angle_beta   90.00
_cell.angle_gamma   90.00
#
_symmetry.space_group_name_H-M   'P 1'
#
loop_
_entity.id
_entity.type
_entity.pdbx_description
1 polymer ?
#
loop_
_entity_poly.entity_id
_entity_poly.type
_entity_poly.pdbx_seq_one_letter_code
_entity_poly.pdbx_strand_id
1 'polypeptide(L)'
;MMSLLRHLFFFLLQFFGVTAAVVFGCIAWTLNDRGMSYAETLAFRADLKSWAVVGMVVAGFFCLILLCYHLTQKALDDPNDPENGPWRY
;
A
#
# COMPACT_ATOMS: atom_id res chain seq x y z
N MET A 1 22.42 -0.90 11.01
CA MET A 1 21.49 0.26 11.00
C MET A 1 21.06 0.71 9.61
N MET A 2 21.99 0.95 8.66
CA MET A 2 21.62 1.42 7.30
C MET A 2 20.63 0.51 6.54
N SER A 3 20.73 -0.82 6.69
CA SER A 3 19.81 -1.76 6.02
C SER A 3 18.37 -1.67 6.55
N LEU A 4 18.20 -1.50 7.88
CA LEU A 4 16.88 -1.34 8.52
C LEU A 4 16.21 -0.03 8.11
N LEU A 5 16.99 1.05 8.10
CA LEU A 5 16.51 2.38 7.72
C LEU A 5 16.06 2.42 6.25
N ARG A 6 16.77 1.70 5.37
CA ARG A 6 16.39 1.52 3.97
C ARG A 6 15.06 0.76 3.82
N HIS A 7 14.86 -0.33 4.56
CA HIS A 7 13.60 -1.08 4.52
C HIS A 7 12.44 -0.24 5.03
N LEU A 8 12.63 0.49 6.13
CA LEU A 8 11.60 1.36 6.70
C LEU A 8 11.22 2.49 5.71
N PHE A 9 12.21 3.07 5.02
CA PHE A 9 11.98 4.06 3.96
C PHE A 9 11.17 3.49 2.79
N PHE A 10 11.53 2.31 2.27
CA PHE A 10 10.74 1.66 1.21
C PHE A 10 9.32 1.32 1.66
N PHE A 11 9.15 0.91 2.90
CA PHE A 11 7.84 0.56 3.45
C PHE A 11 6.94 1.79 3.57
N LEU A 12 7.47 2.92 4.06
CA LEU A 12 6.77 4.20 4.05
C LEU A 12 6.40 4.63 2.64
N LEU A 13 7.34 4.52 1.69
CA LEU A 13 7.11 4.91 0.31
C LEU A 13 5.98 4.08 -0.34
N GLN A 14 5.93 2.78 -0.07
CA GLN A 14 4.82 1.93 -0.53
C GLN A 14 3.50 2.27 0.15
N PHE A 15 3.51 2.54 1.46
CA PHE A 15 2.31 2.97 2.19
C PHE A 15 1.70 4.25 1.59
N PHE A 16 2.54 5.28 1.38
CA PHE A 16 2.09 6.53 0.75
C PHE A 16 1.68 6.33 -0.71
N GLY A 17 2.41 5.51 -1.46
CA GLY A 17 2.09 5.19 -2.85
C GLY A 17 0.72 4.53 -3.00
N VAL A 18 0.42 3.52 -2.19
CA VAL A 18 -0.89 2.84 -2.21
C VAL A 18 -2.00 3.77 -1.72
N THR A 19 -1.76 4.52 -0.64
CA THR A 19 -2.75 5.49 -0.15
C THR A 19 -3.10 6.50 -1.23
N ALA A 20 -2.09 7.08 -1.90
CA ALA A 20 -2.30 8.03 -2.98
C ALA A 20 -3.06 7.40 -4.14
N ALA A 21 -2.66 6.20 -4.59
CA ALA A 21 -3.31 5.52 -5.70
C ALA A 21 -4.82 5.28 -5.45
N VAL A 22 -5.18 4.85 -4.23
CA VAL A 22 -6.59 4.65 -3.85
C VAL A 22 -7.34 5.97 -3.83
N VAL A 23 -6.78 7.01 -3.20
CA VAL A 23 -7.43 8.33 -3.11
C VAL A 23 -7.63 8.94 -4.50
N PHE A 24 -6.60 8.93 -5.35
CA PHE A 24 -6.72 9.42 -6.73
C PHE A 24 -7.70 8.61 -7.56
N GLY A 25 -7.75 7.28 -7.36
CA GLY A 25 -8.76 6.42 -8.00
C GLY A 25 -10.18 6.79 -7.61
N CYS A 26 -10.45 7.01 -6.31
CA CYS A 26 -11.76 7.45 -5.83
C CYS A 26 -12.13 8.84 -6.36
N ILE A 27 -11.17 9.78 -6.39
CA ILE A 27 -11.39 11.12 -6.96
C ILE A 27 -11.72 11.03 -8.45
N ALA A 28 -10.91 10.31 -9.23
CA ALA A 28 -11.09 10.17 -10.67
C ALA A 28 -12.45 9.53 -11.02
N TRP A 29 -12.81 8.46 -10.32
CA TRP A 29 -14.11 7.81 -10.48
C TRP A 29 -15.27 8.77 -10.16
N THR A 30 -15.19 9.48 -9.03
CA THR A 30 -16.27 10.36 -8.59
C THR A 30 -16.44 11.58 -9.49
N LEU A 31 -15.35 12.16 -10.00
CA LEU A 31 -15.42 13.27 -10.96
C LEU A 31 -15.92 12.81 -12.34
N ASN A 32 -15.63 11.55 -12.72
CA ASN A 32 -16.20 10.96 -13.94
C ASN A 32 -17.71 10.74 -13.83
N ASP A 33 -18.20 10.31 -12.66
CA ASP A 33 -19.62 10.04 -12.42
C ASP A 33 -20.45 11.33 -12.19
N ARG A 34 -19.97 12.23 -11.33
CA ARG A 34 -20.71 13.44 -10.91
C ARG A 34 -20.33 14.72 -11.65
N GLY A 35 -19.29 14.66 -12.49
CA GLY A 35 -18.76 15.80 -13.23
C GLY A 35 -17.80 16.68 -12.43
N MET A 36 -17.04 17.49 -13.15
CA MET A 36 -15.99 18.36 -12.60
C MET A 36 -16.53 19.44 -11.65
N SER A 37 -17.78 19.86 -11.81
CA SER A 37 -18.44 20.85 -10.93
C SER A 37 -18.60 20.35 -9.50
N TYR A 38 -18.61 19.02 -9.28
CA TYR A 38 -18.69 18.44 -7.94
C TYR A 38 -17.46 18.77 -7.08
N ALA A 39 -16.29 19.00 -7.69
CA ALA A 39 -15.04 19.27 -7.00
C ALA A 39 -15.07 20.52 -6.11
N GLU A 40 -15.91 21.51 -6.43
CA GLU A 40 -16.01 22.77 -5.69
C GLU A 40 -16.94 22.70 -4.47
N THR A 41 -17.63 21.58 -4.28
CA THR A 41 -18.64 21.43 -3.23
C THR A 41 -18.05 21.08 -1.87
N LEU A 42 -18.78 21.44 -0.80
CA LEU A 42 -18.44 20.99 0.57
C LEU A 42 -18.57 19.47 0.74
N ALA A 43 -19.47 18.84 -0.03
CA ALA A 43 -19.66 17.39 -0.04
C ALA A 43 -18.39 16.67 -0.53
N PHE A 44 -17.75 17.19 -1.59
CA PHE A 44 -16.48 16.65 -2.08
C PHE A 44 -15.37 16.70 -1.02
N ARG A 45 -15.32 17.74 -0.18
CA ARG A 45 -14.33 17.80 0.91
C ARG A 45 -14.56 16.73 1.99
N ALA A 46 -15.83 16.46 2.31
CA ALA A 46 -16.18 15.40 3.25
C ALA A 46 -15.84 14.01 2.68
N ASP A 47 -16.17 13.79 1.41
CA ASP A 47 -15.84 12.56 0.69
C ASP A 47 -14.33 12.35 0.58
N LEU A 48 -13.56 13.40 0.31
CA LEU A 48 -12.09 13.32 0.21
C LEU A 48 -11.44 12.91 1.53
N LYS A 49 -11.98 13.36 2.66
CA LYS A 49 -11.55 12.88 3.99
C LYS A 49 -11.89 11.39 4.17
N SER A 50 -13.06 10.95 3.73
CA SER A 50 -13.47 9.55 3.77
C SER A 50 -12.55 8.68 2.91
N TRP A 51 -12.27 9.09 1.67
CA TRP A 51 -11.37 8.39 0.76
C TRP A 51 -9.94 8.32 1.30
N ALA A 52 -9.45 9.39 1.96
CA ALA A 52 -8.14 9.36 2.61
C ALA A 52 -8.08 8.31 3.73
N VAL A 53 -9.14 8.18 4.55
CA VAL A 53 -9.23 7.13 5.56
C VAL A 53 -9.26 5.74 4.92
N VAL A 54 -10.06 5.54 3.87
CA VAL A 54 -10.11 4.29 3.12
C VAL A 54 -8.74 3.94 2.54
N GLY A 55 -8.07 4.91 1.93
CA GLY A 55 -6.72 4.74 1.38
C GLY A 55 -5.70 4.32 2.43
N MET A 56 -5.73 4.93 3.62
CA MET A 56 -4.85 4.55 4.74
C MET A 56 -5.15 3.13 5.24
N VAL A 57 -6.42 2.73 5.31
CA VAL A 57 -6.80 1.37 5.73
C VAL A 57 -6.31 0.33 4.72
N VAL A 58 -6.54 0.58 3.42
CA VAL A 58 -6.08 -0.32 2.34
C VAL A 58 -4.55 -0.41 2.31
N ALA A 59 -3.85 0.72 2.43
CA ALA A 59 -2.39 0.75 2.51
C ALA A 59 -1.87 0.01 3.75
N GLY A 60 -2.58 0.12 4.89
CA GLY A 60 -2.27 -0.63 6.10
C GLY A 60 -2.34 -2.14 5.89
N PHE A 61 -3.42 -2.64 5.27
CA PHE A 61 -3.55 -4.06 4.91
C PHE A 61 -2.47 -4.51 3.92
N PHE A 62 -2.20 -3.71 2.89
CA PHE A 62 -1.16 -4.01 1.91
C PHE A 62 0.23 -4.14 2.57
N CYS A 63 0.56 -3.20 3.45
CA CYS A 63 1.78 -3.23 4.25
C CYS A 63 1.85 -4.46 5.16
N LEU A 64 0.74 -4.84 5.82
CA LEU A 64 0.69 -6.07 6.63
C LEU A 64 0.95 -7.31 5.78
N ILE A 65 0.37 -7.40 4.58
CA ILE A 65 0.61 -8.52 3.65
C ILE A 65 2.08 -8.58 3.26
N LEU A 66 2.70 -7.44 2.93
CA LEU A 66 4.13 -7.38 2.60
C LEU A 66 5.03 -7.77 3.77
N LEU A 67 4.67 -7.34 4.99
CA LEU A 67 5.39 -7.71 6.19
C LEU A 67 5.29 -9.22 6.45
N CYS A 68 4.09 -9.79 6.34
CA CYS A 68 3.88 -11.23 6.41
C CYS A 68 4.71 -11.96 5.36
N TYR A 69 4.70 -11.49 4.10
CA TYR A 69 5.48 -12.07 3.00
C TYR A 69 7.00 -12.03 3.27
N HIS A 70 7.53 -10.92 3.78
CA HIS A 70 8.95 -10.84 4.13
C HIS A 70 9.32 -11.73 5.31
N LEU A 71 8.44 -11.90 6.30
CA LEU A 71 8.68 -12.81 7.41
C LEU A 71 8.61 -14.28 6.97
N THR A 72 7.65 -14.65 6.13
CA THR A 72 7.53 -16.02 5.60
C THR A 72 8.62 -16.34 4.58
N GLN A 73 9.03 -15.40 3.71
CA GLN A 73 10.21 -15.60 2.87
C GLN A 73 11.45 -15.86 3.72
N LYS A 74 11.66 -15.10 4.80
CA LYS A 74 12.79 -15.36 5.71
C LYS A 74 12.71 -16.70 6.42
N ALA A 75 11.50 -17.19 6.70
CA ALA A 75 11.30 -18.51 7.29
C ALA A 75 11.51 -19.64 6.27
N LEU A 76 11.22 -19.40 4.99
CA LEU A 76 11.46 -20.33 3.87
C LEU A 76 12.91 -20.31 3.38
N ASP A 77 13.61 -19.18 3.51
CA ASP A 77 15.02 -19.02 3.16
C ASP A 77 15.94 -19.41 4.33
N ASP A 78 15.58 -20.40 5.15
CA ASP A 78 16.51 -20.99 6.09
C ASP A 78 17.59 -21.76 5.29
N PRO A 79 18.86 -21.33 5.28
CA PRO A 79 19.92 -22.01 4.54
C PRO A 79 20.23 -23.40 5.11
N ASN A 80 19.62 -23.79 6.23
CA ASN A 80 19.72 -25.13 6.82
C ASN A 80 18.53 -26.04 6.49
N ASP A 81 17.55 -25.61 5.70
CA ASP A 81 16.45 -26.47 5.28
C ASP A 81 16.87 -27.36 4.09
N PRO A 82 17.03 -28.69 4.28
CA PRO A 82 17.45 -29.62 3.22
C PRO A 82 16.41 -29.76 2.09
N GLU A 83 15.20 -29.22 2.22
CA GLU A 83 14.18 -29.21 1.15
C GLU A 83 14.26 -27.99 0.21
N ASN A 84 15.14 -27.02 0.48
CA ASN A 84 15.47 -25.95 -0.47
C ASN A 84 16.33 -26.51 -1.62
N GLY A 85 15.68 -27.29 -2.49
CA GLY A 85 16.28 -27.91 -3.66
C GLY A 85 16.86 -26.91 -4.68
N PRO A 86 17.67 -27.39 -5.65
CA PRO A 86 18.57 -26.60 -6.51
C PRO A 86 17.86 -25.79 -7.62
N TRP A 87 16.57 -25.49 -7.47
CA TRP A 87 15.73 -24.90 -8.53
C TRP A 87 15.71 -23.37 -8.50
N ARG A 88 16.49 -22.73 -7.63
CA ARG A 88 16.66 -21.27 -7.56
C ARG A 88 18.00 -20.85 -8.15
N TYR A 89 18.13 -21.04 -9.46
CA TYR A 89 19.08 -20.32 -10.31
C TYR A 89 18.31 -19.57 -11.38
#